data_AF-A0A6G3XHK3-F1
#
_entry.id   AF-A0A6G3XHK3-F1
#
_cell.length_a   1.000
_cell.length_b   1.000
_cell.length_c   1.000
_cell.angle_alpha   90.00
_cell.angle_beta   90.00
_cell.angle_gamma   90.00
#
_symmetry.space_group_name_H-M   'P 1'
#
loop_
_entity.id
_entity.type
_entity.pdbx_description
1 polymer ?
#
loop_
_entity_poly.entity_id
_entity_poly.type
_entity_poly.pdbx_seq_one_letter_code
_entity_poly.pdbx_strand_id
1 'polypeptide(L)'
;PGAVAVELVHNFSLLHDDLMDGDEQRRHRDTVWKVHGPAQAILVGDALFALAYDLLLELGTVEAGRAARRLTTATRKLIDGQAQDISYEHRERVTVEECLEMEG
;
A
#
# COMPACT_ATOMS: atom_id res chain seq x y z
N PRO A 1 -3.68 -4.67 18.05
CA PRO A 1 -2.73 -3.79 17.32
C PRO A 1 -2.41 -4.29 15.91
N GLY A 2 -1.98 -5.56 15.77
CA GLY A 2 -1.64 -6.16 14.47
C GLY A 2 -2.69 -5.98 13.36
N ALA A 3 -3.96 -6.34 13.62
CA ALA A 3 -5.03 -6.19 12.64
C ALA A 3 -5.22 -4.74 12.16
N VAL A 4 -5.16 -3.77 13.08
CA VAL A 4 -5.28 -2.34 12.74
C VAL A 4 -4.10 -1.88 11.90
N ALA A 5 -2.87 -2.30 12.23
CA ALA A 5 -1.69 -1.94 11.47
C ALA A 5 -1.73 -2.50 10.03
N VAL A 6 -2.25 -3.72 9.85
CA VAL A 6 -2.47 -4.30 8.52
C VAL A 6 -3.49 -3.49 7.72
N GLU A 7 -4.63 -3.14 8.31
CA GLU A 7 -5.64 -2.33 7.63
C GLU A 7 -5.15 -0.92 7.29
N LEU A 8 -4.31 -0.32 8.13
CA LEU A 8 -3.70 0.99 7.86
C LEU A 8 -2.74 0.90 6.66
N VAL A 9 -1.87 -0.12 6.59
CA VAL A 9 -1.00 -0.36 5.43
C VAL A 9 -1.82 -0.65 4.16
N HIS A 10 -2.89 -1.45 4.28
CA HIS A 10 -3.77 -1.73 3.16
C HIS A 10 -4.40 -0.44 2.61
N ASN A 11 -4.98 0.41 3.47
CA ASN A 11 -5.58 1.65 2.99
C ASN A 11 -4.53 2.66 2.49
N PHE A 12 -3.35 2.70 3.08
CA PHE A 12 -2.21 3.45 2.52
C PHE A 12 -1.97 3.06 1.06
N SER A 13 -1.86 1.76 0.77
CA SER A 13 -1.61 1.32 -0.61
C SER A 13 -2.76 1.74 -1.52
N LEU A 14 -4.01 1.51 -1.13
CA LEU A 14 -5.16 1.89 -1.96
C LEU A 14 -5.17 3.38 -2.32
N LEU A 15 -4.81 4.28 -1.38
CA LEU A 15 -4.75 5.72 -1.68
C LEU A 15 -3.67 6.07 -2.70
N HIS A 16 -2.51 5.40 -2.60
CA HIS A 16 -1.39 5.65 -3.49
C HIS A 16 -1.61 4.99 -4.85
N ASP A 17 -2.08 3.75 -4.88
CA ASP A 17 -2.42 2.98 -6.08
C ASP A 17 -3.49 3.72 -6.89
N ASP A 18 -4.58 4.17 -6.25
CA ASP A 18 -5.65 4.95 -6.92
C ASP A 18 -5.09 6.16 -7.67
N LEU A 19 -4.06 6.82 -7.11
CA LEU A 19 -3.41 7.97 -7.72
C LEU A 19 -2.43 7.57 -8.83
N MET A 20 -1.64 6.51 -8.62
CA MET A 20 -0.67 6.03 -9.60
C MET A 20 -1.36 5.53 -10.88
N ASP A 21 -2.46 4.79 -10.70
CA ASP A 21 -3.20 4.15 -11.79
C ASP A 21 -4.19 5.12 -12.47
N GLY A 22 -4.42 6.30 -11.87
CA GLY A 22 -5.40 7.27 -12.34
C GLY A 22 -6.85 6.85 -12.11
N ASP A 23 -7.10 5.93 -11.16
CA ASP A 23 -8.43 5.45 -10.81
C ASP A 23 -9.27 6.57 -10.18
N GLU A 24 -10.31 6.98 -10.89
CA GLU A 24 -11.21 8.04 -10.43
C GLU A 24 -12.24 7.56 -9.40
N GLN A 25 -12.50 6.25 -9.33
CA GLN A 25 -13.52 5.68 -8.45
C GLN A 25 -13.04 4.41 -7.76
N ARG A 26 -13.35 4.30 -6.46
CA ARG A 26 -13.19 3.09 -5.67
C ARG A 26 -14.48 2.78 -4.94
N ARG A 27 -14.97 1.54 -5.09
CA ARG A 27 -16.23 1.07 -4.48
C ARG A 27 -17.42 2.02 -4.75
N HIS A 28 -17.56 2.43 -6.01
CA HIS A 28 -18.62 3.34 -6.51
C HIS A 28 -18.61 4.74 -5.87
N ARG A 29 -17.48 5.19 -5.34
CA ARG A 29 -17.27 6.54 -4.81
C ARG A 29 -16.02 7.14 -5.43
N ASP A 30 -15.99 8.46 -5.59
CA ASP A 30 -14.79 9.15 -6.05
C ASP A 30 -13.62 8.90 -5.07
N THR A 31 -12.42 8.69 -5.64
CA THR A 31 -11.18 8.44 -4.89
C THR A 31 -10.69 9.68 -4.15
N VAL A 32 -9.80 9.48 -3.17
CA VAL A 32 -9.28 10.57 -2.34
C VAL A 32 -8.57 11.62 -3.18
N TRP A 33 -7.78 11.21 -4.18
CA TRP A 33 -7.06 12.15 -5.03
C TRP A 33 -8.00 12.95 -5.93
N LYS A 34 -9.12 12.36 -6.37
CA LYS A 34 -10.13 13.06 -7.16
C LYS A 34 -10.88 14.12 -6.35
N VAL A 35 -11.22 13.81 -5.09
CA VAL A 35 -11.98 14.72 -4.22
C VAL A 35 -11.09 15.80 -3.58
N HIS A 36 -9.88 15.43 -3.14
CA HIS A 36 -9.03 16.28 -2.32
C HIS A 36 -7.72 16.70 -3.00
N GLY A 37 -7.43 16.17 -4.18
CA GLY A 37 -6.22 16.43 -4.93
C GLY A 37 -5.10 15.42 -4.67
N PRO A 38 -4.15 15.29 -5.61
CA PRO A 38 -3.06 14.32 -5.55
C PRO A 38 -2.14 14.52 -4.35
N ALA A 39 -1.84 15.78 -3.99
CA ALA A 39 -0.97 16.07 -2.86
C ALA A 39 -1.55 15.58 -1.52
N GLN A 40 -2.85 15.74 -1.32
CA GLN A 40 -3.55 15.25 -0.13
C GLN A 40 -3.61 13.73 -0.09
N ALA A 41 -3.83 13.06 -1.22
CA ALA A 41 -3.82 11.61 -1.28
C ALA A 41 -2.45 11.02 -0.87
N ILE A 42 -1.35 11.62 -1.36
CA ILE A 42 0.01 11.24 -0.97
C ILE A 42 0.19 11.42 0.54
N LEU A 43 -0.09 12.62 1.06
CA LEU A 43 0.11 12.95 2.48
C LEU A 43 -0.70 12.08 3.44
N VAL A 44 -1.96 11.77 3.10
CA VAL A 44 -2.80 10.90 3.92
C VAL A 44 -2.31 9.47 3.86
N GLY A 45 -1.91 8.98 2.68
CA GLY A 45 -1.30 7.65 2.58
C GLY A 45 -0.04 7.53 3.46
N ASP A 46 0.88 8.50 3.37
CA ASP A 46 2.10 8.52 4.18
C ASP A 46 1.79 8.53 5.69
N ALA A 47 0.75 9.27 6.10
CA ALA A 47 0.29 9.31 7.48
C ALA A 47 -0.27 7.96 7.96
N LEU A 48 -1.08 7.27 7.13
CA LEU A 48 -1.60 5.93 7.45
C LEU A 48 -0.46 4.90 7.56
N PHE A 49 0.51 4.97 6.63
CA PHE A 49 1.70 4.13 6.68
C PHE A 49 2.49 4.34 7.98
N ALA A 50 2.81 5.59 8.34
CA ALA A 50 3.53 5.90 9.57
C ALA A 50 2.76 5.45 10.82
N LEU A 51 1.44 5.71 10.88
CA LEU A 51 0.58 5.34 11.99
C LEU A 51 0.52 3.82 12.21
N ALA A 52 0.58 3.03 11.14
CA ALA A 52 0.59 1.56 11.24
C ALA A 52 1.77 1.05 12.08
N TYR A 53 2.95 1.63 11.89
CA TYR A 53 4.15 1.24 12.63
C TYR A 53 4.19 1.84 14.02
N ASP A 54 3.77 3.09 14.17
CA ASP A 54 3.67 3.74 15.49
C ASP A 54 2.80 2.90 16.44
N LEU A 55 1.62 2.47 15.97
CA LEU A 55 0.68 1.65 16.74
C LEU A 55 1.24 0.28 17.16
N LEU A 56 2.15 -0.29 16.37
CA LEU A 56 2.85 -1.53 16.77
C LEU A 56 3.97 -1.23 17.76
N LEU A 57 4.78 -0.21 17.49
CA LEU A 57 5.99 0.10 18.24
C LEU A 57 5.71 0.76 19.60
N GLU A 58 4.57 1.43 19.76
CA GLU A 58 4.11 2.06 21.01
C GLU A 58 4.06 1.05 22.18
N LEU A 59 3.85 -0.23 21.90
CA LEU A 59 3.82 -1.29 22.91
C LEU A 59 5.18 -1.51 23.59
N GLY A 60 6.30 -1.13 22.94
CA GLY A 60 7.64 -1.24 23.50
C GLY A 60 8.14 -2.67 23.79
N THR A 61 7.50 -3.69 23.23
CA THR A 61 7.85 -5.11 23.46
C THR A 61 8.70 -5.72 22.34
N VAL A 62 9.35 -6.85 22.62
CA VAL A 62 10.08 -7.62 21.59
C VAL A 62 9.12 -8.15 20.51
N GLU A 63 7.93 -8.57 20.92
CA GLU A 63 6.87 -9.04 20.04
C GLU A 63 6.38 -7.94 19.09
N ALA A 64 6.25 -6.71 19.59
CA ALA A 64 5.94 -5.54 18.78
C ALA A 64 7.00 -5.29 17.71
N GLY A 65 8.29 -5.36 18.08
CA GLY A 65 9.38 -5.26 17.10
C GLY A 65 9.35 -6.36 16.04
N ARG A 66 9.03 -7.61 16.43
CA ARG A 66 8.84 -8.73 15.47
C ARG A 66 7.64 -8.51 14.56
N ALA A 67 6.53 -8.02 15.10
CA ALA A 67 5.33 -7.72 14.33
C ALA A 67 5.58 -6.58 13.31
N ALA A 68 6.21 -5.49 13.75
CA ALA A 68 6.61 -4.38 12.87
C ALA A 68 7.53 -4.89 11.75
N ARG A 69 8.51 -5.74 12.06
CA ARG A 69 9.39 -6.33 11.03
C ARG A 69 8.62 -7.17 10.00
N ARG A 70 7.62 -7.95 10.42
CA ARG A 70 6.76 -8.72 9.50
C ARG A 70 5.95 -7.79 8.61
N LEU A 71 5.36 -6.74 9.17
CA LEU A 71 4.61 -5.74 8.43
C LEU A 71 5.51 -5.00 7.42
N THR A 72 6.74 -4.65 7.79
CA THR A 72 7.73 -4.05 6.86
C THR A 72 8.04 -4.97 5.70
N THR A 73 8.27 -6.26 5.96
CA THR A 73 8.51 -7.23 4.87
C THR A 73 7.31 -7.34 3.93
N ALA A 74 6.09 -7.40 4.45
CA ALA A 74 4.88 -7.43 3.62
C ALA A 74 4.68 -6.13 2.83
N THR A 75 4.90 -4.97 3.47
CA THR A 75 4.75 -3.66 2.80
C THR A 75 5.77 -3.49 1.68
N ARG A 76 7.00 -3.97 1.86
CA ARG A 76 8.01 -3.95 0.79
C ARG A 76 7.60 -4.80 -0.40
N LYS A 77 7.13 -6.03 -0.17
CA LYS A 77 6.61 -6.90 -1.23
C LYS A 77 5.46 -6.24 -1.99
N LEU A 78 4.54 -5.59 -1.27
CA LEU A 78 3.44 -4.83 -1.87
C LEU A 78 3.97 -3.73 -2.79
N ILE A 79 4.94 -2.93 -2.33
CA ILE A 79 5.55 -1.86 -3.13
C ILE A 79 6.30 -2.43 -4.34
N ASP A 80 7.02 -3.54 -4.17
CA ASP A 80 7.73 -4.21 -5.26
C ASP A 80 6.73 -4.71 -6.34
N GLY A 81 5.59 -5.26 -5.93
CA GLY A 81 4.50 -5.67 -6.83
C GLY A 81 3.90 -4.50 -7.60
N GLN A 82 3.59 -3.37 -6.94
CA GLN A 82 3.11 -2.17 -7.63
C GLN A 82 4.15 -1.60 -8.60
N ALA A 83 5.43 -1.63 -8.24
CA ALA A 83 6.51 -1.20 -9.14
C ALA A 83 6.62 -2.10 -10.38
N GLN A 84 6.38 -3.41 -10.23
CA GLN A 84 6.29 -4.34 -11.35
C GLN A 84 5.07 -4.04 -12.22
N ASP A 85 3.90 -3.82 -11.63
CA ASP A 85 2.66 -3.50 -12.36
C ASP A 85 2.81 -2.26 -13.24
N ILE A 86 3.32 -1.15 -12.66
CA ILE A 86 3.65 0.08 -13.41
C ILE A 86 4.65 -0.20 -14.54
N SER A 87 5.64 -1.08 -14.31
CA SER A 87 6.61 -1.45 -15.36
C SER A 87 5.99 -2.27 -16.49
N TYR A 88 4.83 -2.89 -16.24
CA TYR A 88 4.12 -3.74 -17.19
C TYR A 88 3.05 -3.02 -18.00
N GLU A 89 2.53 -1.88 -17.53
CA GLU A 89 1.42 -1.14 -18.16
C GLU A 89 1.58 -0.90 -19.68
N HIS A 90 2.80 -0.67 -20.13
CA HIS A 90 3.11 -0.35 -21.54
C HIS A 90 3.55 -1.56 -22.36
N ARG A 91 3.58 -2.76 -21.76
CA ARG A 91 3.98 -4.01 -22.43
C ARG A 91 2.77 -4.67 -23.08
N GLU A 92 2.91 -5.11 -24.33
CA GLU A 92 1.85 -5.84 -25.05
C GLU A 92 1.59 -7.26 -24.47
N ARG A 93 2.58 -7.83 -23.76
CA ARG A 93 2.50 -9.18 -23.18
C ARG A 93 3.26 -9.26 -21.86
N VAL A 94 2.62 -9.90 -20.90
CA VAL A 94 3.17 -10.34 -19.61
C VAL A 94 2.98 -11.86 -19.54
N THR A 95 4.01 -12.58 -19.12
CA THR A 95 3.97 -14.03 -18.96
C THR A 95 3.24 -14.43 -17.69
N VAL A 96 2.76 -15.66 -17.61
CA VAL A 96 2.13 -16.19 -16.39
C VAL A 96 3.11 -16.15 -15.21
N GLU A 97 4.39 -16.42 -15.44
CA GLU A 97 5.41 -16.39 -14.40
C GLU A 97 5.64 -14.97 -13.84
N GLU A 98 5.70 -13.95 -14.70
CA GLU A 98 5.76 -12.54 -14.27
C GLU A 98 4.51 -12.13 -13.48
N CYS A 99 3.32 -12.57 -13.90
CA CYS A 99 2.07 -12.30 -13.18
C CYS A 99 2.07 -12.94 -11.78
N LEU A 100 2.54 -14.18 -11.67
CA LEU A 100 2.62 -14.90 -10.39
C LEU A 100 3.66 -14.30 -9.44
N GLU A 101 4.77 -13.77 -9.96
CA GLU A 101 5.76 -13.06 -9.15
C GLU A 101 5.19 -11.75 -8.61
N MET A 102 4.48 -11.00 -9.44
CA MET A 102 3.86 -9.72 -9.07
C MET A 102 2.74 -9.85 -8.04
N GLU A 103 1.94 -10.93 -8.11
CA GLU A 103 0.82 -11.17 -7.18
C GLU A 103 1.25 -11.70 -5.78
N GLY A 104 2.54 -12.05 -5.56
CA GLY A 104 3.03 -12.84 -4.39
C GLY A 104 3.90 -12.14 -3.34
#